data_AF-A0A9D6JXB5-F1
#
_entry.id   AF-A0A9D6JXB5-F1
#
_cell.length_a   1.000
_cell.length_b   1.000
_cell.length_c   1.000
_cell.angle_alpha   90.00
_cell.angle_beta   90.00
_cell.angle_gamma   90.00
#
_symmetry.space_group_name_H-M   'P 1'
#
loop_
_entity.id
_entity.type
_entity.pdbx_description
1 polymer ?
#
loop_
_entity_poly.entity_id
_entity_poly.type
_entity_poly.pdbx_seq_one_letter_code
_entity_poly.pdbx_strand_id
1 'polypeptide(L)'
;MTILHSARLRLEPMNDSHLDGLFEMNRDPAVMRYLTGKPDTLEDTLAMIERVKARWIEYGFSWWSFIELESNEIIGAGCTQRLGRTGHPRAAGVNND
;
A
#
# COMPACT_ATOMS: atom_id res chain seq x y z
N MET A 1 -7.83 -13.10 -6.34
CA MET A 1 -6.76 -12.16 -5.98
C MET A 1 -5.56 -12.45 -6.88
N THR A 2 -5.03 -11.45 -7.58
CA THR A 2 -4.06 -11.65 -8.68
C THR A 2 -2.62 -11.59 -8.18
N ILE A 3 -1.85 -12.65 -8.42
CA ILE A 3 -0.41 -12.72 -8.19
C ILE A 3 0.31 -12.40 -9.50
N LEU A 4 1.31 -11.52 -9.44
CA LEU A 4 2.14 -11.18 -10.60
C LEU A 4 3.56 -11.71 -10.42
N HIS A 5 4.22 -12.04 -11.52
CA HIS A 5 5.58 -12.54 -11.53
C HIS A 5 6.47 -11.69 -12.43
N SER A 6 7.73 -11.57 -12.04
CA SER A 6 8.82 -11.04 -12.87
C SER A 6 10.00 -12.00 -12.82
N ALA A 7 11.11 -11.63 -13.47
CA ALA A 7 12.33 -12.42 -13.43
C ALA A 7 12.90 -12.63 -12.00
N ARG A 8 12.59 -11.74 -11.05
CA ARG A 8 13.17 -11.75 -9.70
C ARG A 8 12.15 -11.69 -8.56
N LEU A 9 10.90 -11.35 -8.85
CA LEU A 9 9.88 -11.04 -7.84
C LEU A 9 8.58 -11.78 -8.08
N ARG A 10 7.93 -12.16 -6.98
CA ARG A 10 6.52 -12.52 -6.88
C ARG A 10 5.79 -11.40 -6.15
N LEU A 11 4.77 -10.82 -6.78
CA LEU A 11 3.96 -9.76 -6.21
C LEU A 11 2.65 -10.37 -5.75
N GLU A 12 2.45 -10.44 -4.43
CA GLU A 12 1.27 -11.02 -3.82
C GLU A 12 0.36 -9.93 -3.24
N PRO A 13 -0.96 -10.03 -3.39
CA PRO A 13 -1.88 -9.17 -2.65
C PRO A 13 -1.59 -9.25 -1.15
N MET A 14 -1.43 -8.07 -0.51
CA MET A 14 -1.10 -8.02 0.92
C MET A 14 -2.11 -8.82 1.73
N ASN A 15 -1.61 -9.67 2.61
CA ASN A 15 -2.41 -10.44 3.55
C ASN A 15 -1.69 -10.61 4.89
N ASP A 16 -2.35 -11.25 5.84
CA ASP A 16 -1.93 -11.32 7.24
C ASP A 16 -0.57 -12.02 7.40
N SER A 17 -0.22 -12.95 6.51
CA SER A 17 1.09 -13.62 6.55
C SER A 17 2.25 -12.71 6.14
N HIS A 18 1.98 -11.53 5.59
CA HIS A 18 2.99 -10.55 5.21
C HIS A 18 3.30 -9.54 6.31
N LEU A 19 2.58 -9.59 7.44
CA LEU A 19 2.68 -8.60 8.52
C LEU A 19 4.12 -8.42 9.00
N ASP A 20 4.80 -9.52 9.34
CA ASP A 20 6.15 -9.44 9.91
C ASP A 20 7.13 -8.80 8.92
N GLY A 21 7.15 -9.23 7.66
CA GLY A 21 8.06 -8.67 6.65
C GLY A 21 7.75 -7.22 6.27
N LEU A 22 6.46 -6.85 6.20
CA LEU A 22 6.06 -5.46 5.97
C LEU A 22 6.40 -4.58 7.18
N PHE A 23 6.23 -5.07 8.40
CA PHE A 23 6.56 -4.34 9.62
C PHE A 23 8.06 -4.13 9.75
N GLU A 24 8.89 -5.14 9.47
CA GLU A 24 10.35 -5.01 9.49
C GLU A 24 10.85 -3.91 8.54
N MET A 25 10.20 -3.74 7.39
CA MET A 25 10.50 -2.63 6.49
C MET A 25 9.94 -1.28 7.01
N ASN A 26 8.67 -1.25 7.43
CA ASN A 26 7.99 0.00 7.79
C ASN A 26 8.44 0.56 9.17
N ARG A 27 9.04 -0.25 10.03
CA ARG A 27 9.63 0.21 11.30
C ARG A 27 10.99 0.89 11.11
N ASP A 28 11.57 0.84 9.92
CA ASP A 28 12.83 1.53 9.61
C ASP A 28 12.56 3.03 9.36
N PRO A 29 13.11 3.95 10.18
CA PRO A 29 12.98 5.39 9.95
C PRO A 29 13.50 5.86 8.59
N ALA A 30 14.48 5.18 8.00
CA ALA A 30 15.02 5.52 6.69
C ALA A 30 13.99 5.26 5.58
N VAL A 31 13.22 4.17 5.68
CA VAL A 31 12.13 3.83 4.75
C VAL A 31 10.99 4.84 4.87
N MET A 32 10.55 5.11 6.10
CA MET A 32 9.35 5.93 6.33
C MET A 32 9.59 7.44 6.23
N ARG A 33 10.85 7.87 6.15
CA ARG A 33 11.26 9.29 6.13
C ARG A 33 10.43 10.17 5.20
N TYR A 34 10.11 9.67 4.01
CA TYR A 34 9.37 10.41 2.98
C TYR A 34 7.93 9.92 2.76
N LEU A 35 7.49 8.91 3.51
CA LEU A 35 6.14 8.35 3.41
C LEU A 35 5.21 9.00 4.42
N THR A 36 5.46 8.78 5.71
CA THR A 36 4.70 9.33 6.84
C THR A 36 5.56 10.22 7.74
N GLY A 37 6.88 10.14 7.60
CA GLY A 37 7.85 10.81 8.48
C GLY A 37 8.01 10.14 9.85
N LYS A 38 7.36 9.00 10.10
CA LYS A 38 7.43 8.23 11.34
C LYS A 38 7.47 6.74 11.04
N PRO A 39 8.35 5.96 11.69
CA PRO A 39 8.27 4.50 11.68
C PRO A 39 6.88 4.01 12.09
N ASP A 40 6.37 2.99 11.40
CA ASP A 40 5.11 2.35 11.78
C ASP A 40 5.29 1.53 13.06
N THR A 41 4.21 1.40 13.84
CA THR A 41 4.08 0.31 14.81
C THR A 41 3.54 -0.96 14.13
N LEU A 42 3.50 -2.07 14.88
CA LEU A 42 2.89 -3.30 14.39
C LEU A 42 1.39 -3.10 14.08
N GLU A 43 0.70 -2.33 14.92
CA GLU A 43 -0.71 -1.96 14.76
C GLU A 43 -0.94 -1.08 13.52
N ASP A 44 -0.04 -0.12 13.24
CA ASP A 44 -0.11 0.71 12.04
C ASP A 44 0.01 -0.15 10.77
N THR A 45 0.96 -1.09 10.76
CA THR A 45 1.18 -2.03 9.65
C THR A 45 -0.02 -2.96 9.46
N LEU A 46 -0.58 -3.50 10.55
CA LEU A 46 -1.79 -4.32 10.50
C LEU A 46 -2.98 -3.52 9.95
N ALA A 47 -3.17 -2.28 10.41
CA ALA A 47 -4.22 -1.41 9.90
C ALA A 47 -4.06 -1.10 8.40
N MET A 48 -2.82 -1.00 7.90
CA MET A 48 -2.54 -0.89 6.47
C MET A 48 -3.01 -2.15 5.71
N ILE A 49 -2.65 -3.35 6.19
CA ILE A 49 -3.01 -4.61 5.54
C ILE A 49 -4.53 -4.76 5.45
N GLU A 50 -5.27 -4.46 6.53
CA GLU A 50 -6.73 -4.53 6.53
C GLU A 50 -7.37 -3.56 5.52
N ARG A 51 -6.86 -2.32 5.41
CA ARG A 51 -7.31 -1.36 4.39
C ARG A 51 -7.05 -1.88 2.98
N VAL A 52 -5.92 -2.53 2.74
CA VAL A 52 -5.56 -3.08 1.43
C VAL A 52 -6.44 -4.28 1.07
N LYS A 53 -6.69 -5.20 2.02
CA LYS A 53 -7.61 -6.33 1.85
C LYS A 53 -9.01 -5.85 1.46
N ALA A 54 -9.54 -4.83 2.14
CA ALA A 54 -10.83 -4.24 1.80
C ALA A 54 -10.86 -3.67 0.37
N ARG A 55 -9.81 -2.97 -0.05
CA ARG A 55 -9.70 -2.44 -1.43
C ARG A 55 -9.62 -3.52 -2.49
N TRP A 56 -8.96 -4.64 -2.20
CA TRP A 56 -8.95 -5.80 -3.11
C TRP A 56 -10.34 -6.39 -3.30
N ILE A 57 -11.15 -6.46 -2.23
CA ILE A 57 -12.55 -6.90 -2.31
C ILE A 57 -13.38 -5.90 -3.13
N GLU A 58 -13.20 -4.59 -2.89
CA GLU A 58 -14.02 -3.55 -3.53
C GLU A 58 -13.69 -3.34 -5.01
N TYR A 59 -12.40 -3.28 -5.37
CA TYR A 59 -11.96 -2.86 -6.71
C TYR A 59 -11.33 -3.97 -7.54
N GLY A 60 -11.00 -5.11 -6.93
CA GLY A 60 -10.28 -6.19 -7.62
C GLY A 60 -8.79 -5.90 -7.86
N PHE A 61 -8.28 -4.74 -7.40
CA PHE A 61 -6.87 -4.37 -7.44
C PHE A 61 -6.50 -3.44 -6.28
N SER A 62 -5.28 -3.58 -5.74
CA SER A 62 -4.75 -2.68 -4.71
C SER A 62 -3.23 -2.85 -4.55
N TRP A 63 -2.71 -2.71 -3.33
CA TRP A 63 -1.31 -2.92 -3.00
C TRP A 63 -0.93 -4.40 -3.00
N TRP A 64 0.29 -4.66 -3.50
CA TRP A 64 0.99 -5.93 -3.44
C TRP A 64 2.21 -5.82 -2.52
N SER A 65 2.53 -6.91 -1.82
CA SER A 65 3.84 -7.18 -1.22
C SER A 65 4.78 -7.74 -2.28
N PHE A 66 6.02 -7.26 -2.32
CA PHE A 66 7.03 -7.72 -3.27
C PHE A 66 7.94 -8.74 -2.58
N ILE A 67 7.86 -9.99 -3.02
CA ILE A 67 8.62 -11.10 -2.48
C ILE A 67 9.74 -11.44 -3.44
N GLU A 68 10.99 -11.42 -2.98
CA GLU A 68 12.14 -11.87 -3.75
C GLU A 68 12.14 -13.39 -3.90
N LEU A 69 12.35 -13.89 -5.13
CA LEU A 69 12.23 -15.33 -5.40
C LEU A 69 13.34 -16.16 -4.78
N GLU A 70 14.53 -15.60 -4.57
CA GLU A 70 15.70 -16.31 -4.05
C GLU A 70 15.63 -16.47 -2.53
N SER A 71 15.40 -15.38 -1.81
CA SER A 71 15.32 -15.36 -0.34
C SER A 71 13.93 -15.69 0.20
N ASN A 72 12.89 -15.53 -0.63
CA ASN A 72 11.49 -15.57 -0.21
C ASN A 72 11.15 -14.52 0.86
N GLU A 73 11.92 -13.43 0.92
CA GLU A 73 11.70 -12.31 1.83
C GLU A 73 10.87 -11.20 1.16
N ILE A 74 10.15 -10.44 1.97
CA ILE A 74 9.47 -9.22 1.53
C ILE A 74 10.51 -8.11 1.44
N ILE A 75 10.72 -7.59 0.22
CA ILE A 75 11.72 -6.55 -0.05
C ILE A 75 11.09 -5.22 -0.48
N GLY A 76 9.77 -5.11 -0.43
CA GLY A 76 9.07 -3.91 -0.85
C GLY A 76 7.56 -4.08 -0.96
N ALA A 77 6.92 -2.99 -1.36
CA ALA A 77 5.50 -2.95 -1.66
C ALA A 77 5.21 -1.95 -2.78
N GLY A 78 4.13 -2.17 -3.51
CA GLY A 78 3.70 -1.23 -4.55
C GLY A 78 2.25 -1.44 -4.95
N CYS A 79 1.67 -0.48 -5.66
CA CYS A 79 0.25 -0.52 -5.98
C CYS A 79 -0.10 0.11 -7.31
N THR A 80 -1.23 -0.36 -7.83
CA THR A 80 -2.17 0.48 -8.57
C THR A 80 -3.29 0.76 -7.59
N GLN A 81 -3.60 2.03 -7.32
CA GLN A 81 -4.68 2.37 -6.41
C GLN A 81 -5.66 3.34 -7.05
N ARG A 82 -6.95 3.11 -6.81
CA ARG A 82 -7.98 4.07 -7.19
C ARG A 82 -7.87 5.29 -6.27
N LEU A 83 -7.54 6.43 -6.84
CA LEU A 83 -7.66 7.71 -6.14
C LEU A 83 -9.12 8.14 -6.20
N GLY A 84 -9.76 8.29 -5.04
CA GLY A 84 -11.05 8.96 -4.97
C GLY A 84 -10.88 10.38 -5.48
N ARG A 85 -11.67 10.79 -6.48
CA ARG A 85 -11.76 12.19 -6.88
C ARG A 85 -12.30 12.99 -5.68
N THR A 86 -11.43 13.59 -4.89
CA THR A 86 -11.81 14.78 -4.12
C THR A 86 -11.95 15.90 -5.13
N GLY A 87 -13.17 16.10 -5.62
CA GLY A 87 -13.48 17.27 -6.44
C GLY A 87 -13.08 18.51 -5.65
N HIS A 88 -12.11 19.27 -6.15
CA HIS A 88 -11.95 20.65 -5.73
C HIS A 88 -13.31 21.31 -6.02
N PRO A 89 -14.04 21.87 -5.04
CA PRO A 89 -15.21 22.66 -5.38
C PRO A 89 -14.71 23.77 -6.29
N ARG A 90 -15.18 23.78 -7.56
CA ARG A 90 -15.03 24.94 -8.42
C ARG A 90 -15.55 26.10 -7.59
N ALA A 91 -14.71 27.09 -7.30
CA ALA A 91 -15.14 28.34 -6.71
C ALA A 91 -16.38 28.78 -7.49
N ALA A 92 -17.55 28.78 -6.82
CA ALA A 92 -18.75 29.32 -7.39
C ALA A 92 -18.42 30.75 -7.76
N GLY A 93 -18.45 31.05 -9.06
CA GLY A 93 -18.31 32.41 -9.54
C GLY A 93 -19.29 33.27 -8.78
N VAL A 94 -18.77 34.35 -8.19
CA VAL A 94 -19.56 35.40 -7.59
C VAL A 94 -20.36 36.01 -8.75
N ASN A 95 -21.63 35.64 -8.89
CA ASN A 95 -22.54 36.36 -9.77
C ASN A 95 -22.81 37.71 -9.10
N ASN A 96 -22.24 38.75 -9.68
CA ASN A 96 -22.57 40.13 -9.36
C ASN A 96 -23.62 40.59 -10.37
N ASP A 97 -24.90 40.43 -9.99
CA ASP A 97 -26.04 41.17 -10.54
C ASP A 97 -26.64 42.03 -9.42
#